data_AF-A0A812F4X5-F1
#
_entry.id   AF-A0A812F4X5-F1
#
_cell.length_a   1.000
_cell.length_b   1.000
_cell.length_c   1.000
_cell.angle_alpha   90.00
_cell.angle_beta   90.00
_cell.angle_gamma   90.00
#
_symmetry.space_group_name_H-M   'P 1'
#
loop_
_entity.id
_entity.type
_entity.pdbx_description
1 polymer ?
#
loop_
_entity_poly.entity_id
_entity_poly.type
_entity_poly.pdbx_seq_one_letter_code
_entity_poly.pdbx_strand_id
1 'polypeptide(L)' 'MFFADIKRKNGIEYFRYNQAIYLQKFEQNKFLNLFKNKKIGIDLRMYLNSNGISGNRGTAFRIHSISELIFCYKKI' A
#
# COMPACT_ATOMS: atom_id res chain seq x y z
N MET A 1 -4.69 -8.52 -3.85
CA MET A 1 -5.03 -7.51 -2.81
C MET A 1 -6.24 -8.01 -2.06
N PHE A 2 -6.16 -8.07 -0.73
CA PHE A 2 -7.26 -8.48 0.14
C PHE A 2 -7.83 -7.26 0.85
N PHE A 3 -9.14 -7.26 1.05
CA PHE A 3 -9.86 -6.29 1.88
C PHE A 3 -10.35 -6.97 3.13
N ALA A 4 -10.39 -6.22 4.23
CA ALA A 4 -10.86 -6.72 5.50
C ALA A 4 -11.75 -5.70 6.19
N ASP A 5 -12.84 -6.19 6.79
CA ASP A 5 -13.54 -5.46 7.84
C ASP A 5 -12.76 -5.63 9.16
N ILE A 6 -12.77 -4.60 9.99
CA ILE A 6 -12.05 -4.58 11.27
C ILE A 6 -13.06 -4.51 12.42
N LYS A 7 -12.83 -5.33 13.44
CA LYS A 7 -13.55 -5.26 14.73
C LYS A 7 -12.55 -5.26 15.87
N ARG A 8 -12.64 -4.28 16.79
CA ARG A 8 -11.87 -4.28 18.04
C ARG A 8 -12.76 -4.66 19.21
N LYS A 9 -12.36 -5.65 20.02
CA LYS A 9 -13.07 -6.06 21.24
C LYS A 9 -12.05 -6.44 22.31
N ASN A 10 -12.18 -5.88 23.52
CA ASN A 10 -11.33 -6.16 24.67
C ASN A 10 -9.81 -6.02 24.37
N GLY A 11 -9.42 -4.98 23.63
CA GLY A 11 -8.02 -4.75 23.25
C GLY A 11 -7.49 -5.65 22.12
N ILE A 12 -8.29 -6.60 21.62
CA ILE A 12 -7.92 -7.49 20.51
C ILE A 12 -8.56 -6.96 19.22
N GLU A 13 -7.75 -6.90 18.15
CA GLU A 13 -8.18 -6.53 16.80
C GLU A 13 -8.43 -7.79 15.96
N TYR A 14 -9.62 -7.88 15.39
CA TYR A 14 -10.09 -8.98 14.55
C TYR A 14 -10.25 -8.49 13.11
N PHE A 15 -9.80 -9.29 12.15
CA PHE A 15 -9.89 -8.99 10.73
C PHE A 15 -10.76 -10.04 10.04
N ARG A 16 -11.80 -9.61 9.33
CA ARG A 16 -12.60 -10.48 8.46
C ARG A 16 -12.28 -10.16 7.01
N TYR A 17 -11.42 -10.98 6.39
CA TYR A 17 -11.14 -10.88 4.96
C TYR A 17 -12.37 -11.32 4.16
N ASN A 18 -12.94 -10.41 3.39
CA ASN A 18 -14.24 -10.61 2.73
C ASN A 18 -14.16 -10.48 1.20
N GLN A 19 -13.11 -9.86 0.67
CA GLN A 19 -12.93 -9.63 -0.75
C GLN A 19 -11.45 -9.72 -1.14
N ALA A 20 -11.21 -10.16 -2.38
CA ALA A 20 -9.89 -10.20 -2.97
C ALA A 20 -9.94 -9.79 -4.44
N ILE A 21 -8.92 -9.04 -4.87
CA ILE A 21 -8.67 -8.74 -6.28
C ILE A 21 -7.31 -9.31 -6.65
N TYR A 22 -7.27 -10.07 -7.74
CA TYR A 22 -6.02 -10.57 -8.30
C TYR A 22 -5.51 -9.61 -9.38
N LEU A 23 -4.36 -9.00 -9.14
CA LEU A 23 -3.72 -8.03 -10.04
C LEU A 23 -2.49 -8.68 -10.66
N GLN A 24 -2.46 -8.79 -11.98
CA GLN A 24 -1.36 -9.39 -12.72
C GLN A 24 -0.85 -8.45 -13.82
N LYS A 25 0.36 -8.72 -14.32
CA LYS A 25 0.96 -8.00 -15.44
C LYS A 25 1.04 -6.49 -15.16
N PHE A 26 1.84 -6.13 -14.16
CA PHE A 26 2.12 -4.74 -13.81
C PHE A 26 2.70 -3.97 -15.00
N GLU A 27 2.23 -2.75 -15.21
CA GLU A 27 2.60 -1.88 -16.32
C GLU A 27 3.39 -0.68 -15.78
N GLN A 28 4.73 -0.79 -15.83
CA GLN A 28 5.65 0.23 -15.30
C GLN A 28 5.39 1.63 -15.86
N ASN A 29 5.06 1.76 -17.15
CA ASN A 29 4.77 3.07 -17.76
C ASN A 29 3.56 3.75 -17.14
N LYS A 30 2.53 2.98 -16.75
CA LYS A 30 1.34 3.51 -16.08
C LYS A 30 1.68 3.98 -14.67
N PHE A 31 2.47 3.21 -13.94
CA PHE A 31 3.01 3.63 -12.65
C PHE A 31 3.81 4.93 -12.77
N LEU A 32 4.75 5.02 -13.71
CA LEU A 32 5.57 6.22 -13.92
C LEU A 32 4.71 7.43 -14.30
N ASN A 33 3.65 7.23 -15.08
CA ASN A 33 2.69 8.28 -15.39
C ASN A 33 1.97 8.78 -14.12
N LEU A 34 1.47 7.86 -13.29
CA LEU A 34 0.84 8.23 -12.01
C LEU A 34 1.83 8.95 -11.06
N PHE A 35 3.07 8.48 -11.02
CA PHE A 35 4.14 9.11 -10.25
C PHE A 35 4.40 10.56 -10.70
N LYS A 36 4.59 10.78 -12.00
CA LYS A 36 4.75 12.13 -12.58
C LYS A 36 3.56 13.04 -12.30
N ASN A 37 2.35 12.49 -12.26
CA ASN A 37 1.12 13.21 -11.97
C ASN A 37 0.79 13.32 -10.47
N LYS A 38 1.77 13.09 -9.58
CA LYS A 38 1.62 13.24 -8.12
C LYS A 38 0.55 12.34 -7.49
N LYS A 39 0.22 11.21 -8.14
CA LYS A 39 -0.75 10.20 -7.63
C LYS A 39 -0.07 9.11 -6.79
N ILE A 40 1.25 9.01 -6.88
CA ILE A 40 2.07 8.09 -6.09
C ILE A 40 3.01 8.93 -5.22
N GLY A 41 2.92 8.75 -3.90
CA GLY A 41 3.80 9.39 -2.94
C GLY A 41 5.03 8.55 -2.62
N ILE A 42 6.11 9.21 -2.21
CA ILE A 42 7.28 8.58 -1.60
C ILE A 42 7.16 8.72 -0.09
N ASP A 43 7.24 7.61 0.63
CA ASP A 43 7.21 7.53 2.08
C ASP A 43 8.60 7.14 2.60
N LEU A 44 9.26 8.09 3.27
CA LEU A 44 10.55 7.91 3.93
C LEU A 44 10.31 7.40 5.36
N ARG A 45 10.50 6.10 5.57
CA ARG A 45 10.10 5.41 6.80
C ARG A 45 11.26 5.22 7.79
N MET A 46 11.96 6.32 8.07
CA MET A 46 12.97 6.36 9.12
C MET A 46 12.31 6.50 10.49
N TYR A 47 12.89 5.86 11.50
CA TYR A 47 12.41 5.94 12.87
C TYR A 47 13.58 5.80 13.85
N LEU A 48 13.38 6.21 15.09
CA LEU A 48 14.26 5.85 16.21
C LEU A 48 13.59 4.70 16.97
N ASN A 49 14.33 3.65 17.29
CA ASN A 49 13.82 2.58 18.14
C ASN A 49 13.80 3.00 19.62
N SER A 50 13.33 2.11 20.50
CA SER A 50 13.24 2.36 21.95
C SER A 50 14.58 2.71 22.61
N ASN A 51 15.70 2.34 21.97
CA ASN A 51 17.05 2.58 22.47
C ASN A 51 17.70 3.81 21.81
N GLY A 52 16.95 4.61 21.05
CA GLY A 52 17.44 5.80 20.35
C GLY A 52 18.28 5.52 19.11
N ILE A 53 18.37 4.25 18.67
CA ILE A 53 19.13 3.87 17.47
C ILE A 53 18.27 4.13 16.24
N SER A 54 18.87 4.74 15.21
CA SER A 54 18.20 4.97 13.93
C SER A 54 17.92 3.66 13.20
N GLY A 55 16.69 3.54 12.70
CA GLY A 55 16.23 2.44 11.88
C GLY A 55 15.56 2.97 10.62
N ASN A 56 15.57 2.15 9.57
CA ASN A 56 14.92 2.45 8.31
C ASN A 56 14.07 1.25 7.88
N ARG A 57 12.75 1.46 7.68
CA ARG A 57 11.84 0.42 7.17
C ARG A 57 11.87 0.31 5.63
N GLY A 58 12.72 1.10 4.98
CA GLY A 58 12.88 1.24 3.53
C GLY A 58 11.98 2.33 2.95
N THR A 59 12.42 2.96 1.88
CA THR A 59 11.57 3.90 1.10
C THR A 59 10.40 3.15 0.47
N ALA A 60 9.17 3.63 0.66
CA ALA A 60 7.98 3.02 0.05
C ALA A 60 7.33 3.96 -0.97
N PHE A 61 6.84 3.39 -2.07
CA PHE A 61 5.91 4.08 -2.97
C PHE A 61 4.49 3.77 -2.52
N ARG A 62 3.67 4.80 -2.31
CA ARG A 62 2.29 4.64 -1.82
C ARG A 62 1.28 5.27 -2.77
N ILE A 63 0.17 4.57 -2.94
CA ILE A 63 -0.96 4.99 -3.78
C ILE A 63 -2.23 4.94 -2.93
N HIS A 64 -3.04 5.99 -2.99
CA HIS A 64 -4.22 6.12 -2.13
C HIS A 64 -5.48 5.54 -2.76
N SER A 65 -5.57 5.55 -4.09
CA SER A 65 -6.74 5.07 -4.80
C SER A 65 -6.57 3.63 -5.30
N ILE A 66 -7.56 2.80 -5.01
CA ILE A 66 -7.66 1.43 -5.54
C ILE A 66 -7.78 1.45 -7.07
N SER A 67 -8.53 2.40 -7.64
CA SER A 67 -8.70 2.48 -9.10
C SER A 67 -7.39 2.86 -9.79
N GLU A 68 -6.60 3.75 -9.20
CA GLU A 68 -5.27 4.12 -9.69
C GLU A 68 -4.27 2.97 -9.52
N LEU A 69 -4.37 2.19 -8.45
CA LEU A 69 -3.60 0.95 -8.30
C LEU A 69 -3.96 -0.04 -9.40
N ILE A 70 -5.24 -0.34 -9.60
CA ILE A 70 -5.72 -1.26 -10.64
C ILE A 70 -5.30 -0.77 -12.03
N PHE A 71 -5.31 0.54 -12.27
CA PHE A 71 -4.85 1.13 -13.54
C PHE A 71 -3.42 0.68 -13.89
N CYS A 72 -2.55 0.48 -12.91
CA CYS A 72 -1.18 0.01 -13.12
C CYS A 72 -1.07 -1.47 -13.52
N TYR A 73 -2.17 -2.20 -13.68
CA TYR A 73 -2.19 -3.62 -14.04
C TYR A 73 -3.11 -3.85 -15.24
N LYS A 74 -2.88 -4.94 -15.98
CA LYS A 74 -3.81 -5.35 -17.03
C LYS A 74 -5.10 -5.89 -16.42
N LYS A 75 -6.23 -5.41 -16.91
CA LYS A 75 -7.53 -6.09 -16.71
C LYS A 75 -7.52 -7.35 -17.59
N ILE A 76 -7.80 -8.49 -16.99
CA ILE A 76 -8.07 -9.76 -17.70
C ILE A 76 -9.58 -9.94 -17.68
#